data_AF-A0AAD7U8L2-F1
#
_entry.id   AF-A0AAD7U8L2-F1
#
_cell.length_a   1.000
_cell.length_b   1.000
_cell.length_c   1.000
_cell.angle_alpha   90.00
_cell.angle_beta   90.00
_cell.angle_gamma   90.00
#
_symmetry.space_group_name_H-M   'P 1'
#
loop_
_entity.id
_entity.type
_entity.pdbx_description
1 polymer ?
#
loop_
_entity_poly.entity_id
_entity_poly.type
_entity_poly.pdbx_seq_one_letter_code
_entity_poly.pdbx_strand_id
1 'polypeptide(L)'
;MASHTEGLRIRLRDEEPIDVCELVHRLESEDKKPLRSVLRGAELVFARREEPKPNGSLEKRRAFLRRRAEEREYDKLVASVRPKTVKPEDRVAASLQMTFTVSANMVVAPVGAFFVAFLASRTLVEKQSSRIAIGLGGAIAILFIEMILYIARAYTLETLKPKKIRAKRR
;
A
#
# COMPACT_ATOMS: atom_id res chain seq x y z
N MET A 1 -9.97 -27.44 18.72
CA MET A 1 -10.79 -26.27 18.36
C MET A 1 -11.46 -25.80 19.64
N ALA A 2 -10.85 -24.84 20.34
CA ALA A 2 -11.35 -24.36 21.63
C ALA A 2 -12.49 -23.36 21.37
N SER A 3 -13.70 -23.71 21.82
CA SER A 3 -14.91 -22.92 21.63
C SER A 3 -14.91 -21.67 22.51
N HIS A 4 -15.18 -20.53 21.87
CA HIS A 4 -15.39 -19.20 22.45
C HIS A 4 -16.67 -19.13 23.33
N THR A 5 -16.74 -19.86 24.43
CA THR A 5 -17.87 -19.83 25.37
C THR A 5 -17.49 -19.35 26.76
N GLU A 6 -16.35 -18.66 26.90
CA GLU A 6 -15.98 -18.02 28.16
C GLU A 6 -16.93 -16.85 28.45
N GLY A 7 -17.87 -17.06 29.37
CA GLY A 7 -18.74 -16.01 29.92
C GLY A 7 -20.22 -16.08 29.54
N LEU A 8 -20.66 -17.13 28.82
CA LEU A 8 -22.08 -17.36 28.57
C LEU A 8 -22.70 -18.08 29.78
N ARG A 9 -23.58 -17.40 30.51
CA ARG A 9 -24.35 -18.02 31.62
C ARG A 9 -25.82 -18.01 31.27
N ILE A 10 -26.52 -19.09 31.60
CA ILE A 10 -27.95 -19.24 31.37
C ILE A 10 -28.64 -19.16 32.72
N ARG A 11 -29.61 -18.25 32.85
CA ARG A 11 -30.46 -18.19 34.03
C ARG A 11 -31.75 -18.96 33.76
N LEU A 12 -31.94 -20.05 34.52
CA LEU A 12 -33.20 -20.80 34.53
C LEU A 12 -34.22 -20.12 35.44
N ARG A 13 -35.51 -20.40 35.22
CA ARG A 13 -36.59 -19.80 35.99
C ARG A 13 -36.43 -20.17 37.47
N ASP A 14 -36.31 -19.16 38.32
CA ASP A 14 -36.15 -19.26 39.78
C ASP A 14 -34.81 -19.81 40.30
N GLU A 15 -33.76 -19.92 39.44
CA GLU A 15 -32.42 -20.39 39.83
C GLU A 15 -31.31 -19.34 39.58
N GLU A 16 -30.17 -19.54 40.25
CA GLU A 16 -28.94 -18.78 40.01
C GLU A 16 -28.38 -19.04 38.60
N PRO A 17 -27.65 -18.09 37.98
CA PRO A 17 -27.13 -18.25 36.63
C PRO A 17 -26.02 -19.32 36.58
N ILE A 18 -26.29 -20.43 35.86
CA ILE A 18 -25.40 -21.58 35.72
C ILE A 18 -24.58 -21.46 34.42
N ASP A 19 -23.35 -21.96 34.43
CA ASP A 19 -22.54 -22.07 33.21
C ASP A 19 -23.14 -23.12 32.26
N VAL A 20 -23.08 -22.87 30.95
CA VAL A 20 -23.61 -23.79 29.95
C VAL A 20 -22.96 -25.17 30.03
N CYS A 21 -21.67 -25.24 30.36
CA CYS A 21 -20.96 -26.51 30.52
C CYS A 21 -21.48 -27.32 31.71
N GLU A 22 -21.80 -26.66 32.81
CA GLU A 22 -22.36 -27.30 34.01
C GLU A 22 -23.80 -27.74 33.79
N LEU A 23 -24.59 -26.95 33.06
CA LEU A 23 -25.96 -27.31 32.68
C LEU A 23 -26.01 -28.54 31.76
N VAL A 24 -25.10 -28.65 30.79
CA VAL A 24 -25.01 -29.82 29.91
C VAL A 24 -24.65 -31.07 30.69
N HIS A 25 -23.66 -30.99 31.58
CA HIS A 25 -23.27 -32.13 32.42
C HIS A 25 -24.42 -32.60 33.33
N ARG A 26 -25.19 -31.66 33.90
CA ARG A 26 -26.33 -31.98 34.78
C ARG A 26 -27.48 -32.66 34.02
N LEU A 27 -27.73 -32.26 32.77
CA LEU A 27 -28.74 -32.88 31.91
C LEU A 27 -28.30 -34.27 31.41
N GLU A 28 -27.00 -34.48 31.22
CA GLU A 28 -26.45 -35.80 30.88
C GLU A 28 -26.50 -36.77 32.07
N SER A 29 -26.34 -36.29 33.30
CA SER A 29 -26.26 -37.13 34.50
C SER A 29 -27.60 -37.49 35.14
N GLU A 30 -28.60 -36.61 35.16
CA GLU A 30 -29.78 -36.79 36.03
C GLU A 30 -31.14 -36.88 35.32
N ASP A 31 -31.35 -36.28 34.14
CA ASP A 31 -32.72 -36.10 33.63
C ASP A 31 -32.83 -36.16 32.10
N LYS A 32 -33.49 -37.21 31.56
CA LYS A 32 -33.79 -37.36 30.11
C LYS A 32 -34.94 -36.45 29.64
N LYS A 33 -35.09 -35.26 30.22
CA LYS A 33 -36.10 -34.29 29.80
C LYS A 33 -35.64 -33.60 28.50
N PRO A 34 -36.55 -33.31 27.56
CA PRO A 34 -36.16 -32.66 26.32
C PRO A 34 -35.58 -31.28 26.63
N LEU A 35 -34.36 -30.99 26.17
CA LEU A 35 -33.64 -29.72 26.37
C LEU A 35 -34.52 -28.48 26.12
N ARG A 36 -35.44 -28.59 25.15
CA ARG A 36 -36.42 -27.54 24.80
C ARG A 36 -37.37 -27.16 25.94
N SER A 37 -37.74 -28.08 26.84
CA SER A 37 -38.60 -27.77 27.99
C SER A 37 -37.82 -27.06 29.10
N VAL A 38 -36.55 -27.42 29.28
CA VAL A 38 -35.66 -26.82 30.30
C VAL A 38 -35.27 -25.40 29.90
N LEU A 39 -35.02 -25.16 28.61
CA LEU A 39 -34.67 -23.83 28.10
C LEU A 39 -35.87 -22.91 27.88
N ARG A 40 -37.12 -23.40 28.05
CA ARG A 40 -38.33 -22.60 27.79
C ARG A 40 -38.50 -21.56 28.91
N GLY A 41 -38.10 -20.33 28.63
CA GLY A 41 -38.13 -19.20 29.58
C GLY A 41 -36.78 -18.89 30.24
N ALA A 42 -35.69 -19.49 29.74
CA ALA A 42 -34.34 -19.17 30.20
C ALA A 42 -33.86 -17.84 29.58
N GLU A 43 -33.17 -17.03 30.38
CA GLU A 43 -32.60 -15.75 29.94
C GLU A 43 -31.08 -15.88 29.77
N LEU A 44 -30.55 -15.37 28.66
CA LEU A 44 -29.12 -15.34 28.39
C LEU A 44 -28.50 -14.15 29.14
N VAL A 45 -27.72 -14.44 30.16
CA VAL A 45 -26.99 -13.43 30.93
C VAL A 45 -25.52 -13.52 30.53
N PHE A 46 -25.06 -12.55 29.75
CA PHE A 46 -23.64 -12.42 29.44
C PHE A 46 -22.90 -11.87 30.65
N ALA A 47 -21.83 -12.55 31.06
CA ALA A 47 -20.95 -12.01 32.09
C ALA A 47 -20.44 -10.63 31.64
N ARG A 48 -20.60 -9.61 32.50
CA ARG A 48 -20.11 -8.26 32.24
C ARG A 48 -18.60 -8.35 32.00
N ARG A 49 -18.18 -8.11 30.76
CA ARG A 49 -16.77 -8.08 30.39
C ARG A 49 -16.07 -7.09 31.31
N GLU A 50 -15.10 -7.57 32.10
CA GLU A 50 -14.32 -6.70 32.96
C GLU A 50 -13.67 -5.61 32.10
N GLU A 51 -13.92 -4.34 32.46
CA GLU A 51 -13.29 -3.23 31.76
C GLU A 51 -11.78 -3.32 32.00
N PRO A 52 -10.97 -3.32 30.93
CA PRO A 52 -9.53 -3.44 31.07
C PRO A 52 -9.02 -2.28 31.94
N LYS A 53 -8.30 -2.62 33.01
CA LYS A 53 -7.77 -1.64 33.97
C LYS A 53 -6.98 -0.54 33.24
N PRO A 54 -7.16 0.73 33.62
CA PRO A 54 -6.51 1.84 32.94
C PRO A 54 -4.98 1.74 33.08
N ASN A 55 -4.32 1.35 32.00
CA ASN A 55 -2.87 1.33 31.89
C ASN A 55 -2.40 2.69 31.37
N GLY A 56 -1.69 3.46 32.19
CA GLY A 56 -1.20 4.80 31.82
C GLY A 56 -0.29 4.82 30.58
N SER A 57 0.34 3.71 30.22
CA SER A 57 1.10 3.56 28.96
C SER A 57 0.19 3.52 27.72
N LEU A 58 -0.99 2.90 27.83
CA LEU A 58 -1.98 2.85 26.75
C LEU A 58 -2.67 4.20 26.56
N GLU A 59 -2.90 4.94 27.65
CA GLU A 59 -3.46 6.29 27.58
C GLU A 59 -2.51 7.26 26.88
N LYS A 60 -1.22 7.23 27.23
CA LYS A 60 -0.17 8.00 26.52
C LYS A 60 -0.14 7.67 25.03
N ARG A 61 -0.23 6.37 24.69
CA ARG A 61 -0.26 5.93 23.29
C ARG A 61 -1.53 6.39 22.56
N ARG A 62 -2.70 6.33 23.20
CA ARG A 62 -3.97 6.83 22.65
C ARG A 62 -3.90 8.35 22.41
N ALA A 63 -3.36 9.11 23.36
CA ALA A 63 -3.18 10.55 23.22
C ALA A 63 -2.24 10.89 22.06
N PHE A 64 -1.13 10.16 21.92
CA PHE A 64 -0.21 10.33 20.79
C PHE A 64 -0.88 10.03 19.44
N LEU A 65 -1.63 8.93 19.35
CA LEU A 65 -2.32 8.56 18.11
C LEU A 65 -3.42 9.57 17.74
N ARG A 66 -4.14 10.12 18.73
CA ARG A 66 -5.13 11.19 18.51
C ARG A 66 -4.49 12.45 17.96
N ARG A 67 -3.42 12.94 18.60
CA ARG A 67 -2.66 14.11 18.09
C ARG A 67 -2.19 13.89 16.66
N ARG A 68 -1.66 12.71 16.34
CA ARG A 68 -1.21 12.40 14.97
C ARG A 68 -2.37 12.33 13.95
N ALA A 69 -3.57 11.95 14.39
CA ALA A 69 -4.76 11.97 13.53
C ALA A 69 -5.22 13.41 13.28
N GLU A 70 -5.28 14.23 14.33
CA GLU A 70 -5.61 15.66 14.26
C GLU A 70 -4.63 16.42 13.35
N GLU A 71 -3.32 16.15 13.46
CA GLU A 71 -2.30 16.72 12.57
C GLU A 71 -2.56 16.39 11.09
N ARG A 72 -2.92 15.14 10.78
CA ARG A 72 -3.23 14.73 9.40
C ARG A 72 -4.49 15.40 8.88
N GLU A 73 -5.48 15.59 9.73
CA GLU A 73 -6.73 16.26 9.36
C GLU A 73 -6.48 17.75 9.14
N TYR A 74 -5.77 18.40 10.05
CA TYR A 74 -5.30 19.77 9.88
C TYR A 74 -4.51 19.94 8.58
N ASP A 75 -3.53 19.07 8.33
CA ASP A 75 -2.72 19.10 7.10
C ASP A 75 -3.56 18.97 5.83
N LYS A 76 -4.64 18.18 5.85
CA LYS A 76 -5.60 18.10 4.72
C LYS A 76 -6.35 19.42 4.53
N LEU A 77 -6.79 20.05 5.62
CA LEU A 77 -7.51 21.33 5.57
C LEU A 77 -6.63 22.47 5.05
N VAL A 78 -5.34 22.48 5.40
CA VAL A 78 -4.39 23.51 4.94
C VAL A 78 -3.65 23.15 3.65
N ALA A 79 -3.93 21.98 3.06
CA ALA A 79 -3.25 21.51 1.85
C ALA A 79 -3.47 22.41 0.63
N SER A 80 -4.57 23.16 0.59
CA SER A 80 -4.88 24.13 -0.47
C SER A 80 -4.10 25.43 -0.34
N VAL A 81 -3.69 25.80 0.88
CA VAL A 81 -3.00 27.06 1.18
C VAL A 81 -1.48 26.86 1.29
N ARG A 82 -1.04 25.68 1.71
CA ARG A 82 0.39 25.37 1.85
C ARG A 82 0.99 24.93 0.52
N PRO A 83 2.17 25.47 0.13
CA PRO A 83 2.90 24.94 -1.02
C PRO A 83 3.25 23.47 -0.75
N LYS A 84 2.90 22.57 -1.68
CA LYS A 84 3.16 21.12 -1.57
C LYS A 84 4.63 20.87 -1.21
N THR A 85 4.89 20.43 0.01
CA THR A 85 6.19 19.94 0.44
C THR A 85 6.34 18.51 -0.05
N VAL A 86 7.07 18.31 -1.15
CA VAL A 86 7.38 16.97 -1.66
C VAL A 86 8.16 16.22 -0.58
N LYS A 87 7.57 15.16 -0.03
CA LYS A 87 8.20 14.30 0.98
C LYS A 87 9.49 13.71 0.41
N PRO A 88 10.52 13.48 1.25
CA PRO A 88 11.79 12.92 0.78
C PRO A 88 11.59 11.55 0.10
N GLU A 89 10.63 10.76 0.58
CA GLU A 89 10.26 9.44 0.03
C GLU A 89 9.75 9.55 -1.42
N ASP A 90 8.84 10.51 -1.67
CA ASP A 90 8.30 10.79 -2.99
C ASP A 90 9.37 11.35 -3.94
N ARG A 91 10.36 12.08 -3.41
CA ARG A 91 11.51 12.55 -4.21
C ARG A 91 12.37 11.38 -4.67
N VAL A 92 12.65 10.41 -3.79
CA VAL A 92 13.44 9.23 -4.16
C VAL A 92 12.70 8.39 -5.19
N ALA A 93 11.40 8.14 -4.99
CA ALA A 93 10.59 7.41 -5.96
C ALA A 93 10.52 8.12 -7.32
N ALA A 94 10.30 9.44 -7.34
CA ALA A 94 10.28 10.24 -8.57
C ALA A 94 11.66 10.28 -9.25
N SER A 95 12.75 10.37 -8.49
CA SER A 95 14.12 10.30 -9.02
C SER A 95 14.40 8.93 -9.64
N LEU A 96 14.00 7.83 -9.01
CA LEU A 96 14.18 6.49 -9.57
C LEU A 96 13.36 6.27 -10.84
N GLN A 97 12.11 6.72 -10.87
CA GLN A 97 11.28 6.68 -12.08
C GLN A 97 11.86 7.50 -13.22
N MET A 98 12.35 8.72 -12.93
CA MET A 98 13.02 9.55 -13.93
C MET A 98 14.30 8.88 -14.47
N THR A 99 15.15 8.32 -13.61
CA THR A 99 16.36 7.62 -14.06
C THR A 99 16.03 6.39 -14.90
N PHE A 100 15.02 5.61 -14.51
CA PHE A 100 14.61 4.41 -15.25
C PHE A 100 14.02 4.75 -16.62
N THR A 101 13.15 5.76 -16.71
CA THR A 101 12.57 6.16 -18.00
C THR A 101 13.63 6.68 -18.97
N VAL A 102 14.63 7.41 -18.47
CA VAL A 102 15.76 7.89 -19.28
C VAL A 102 16.63 6.73 -19.76
N SER A 103 16.99 5.79 -18.88
CA SER A 103 17.82 4.64 -19.26
C SER A 103 17.08 3.66 -20.17
N ALA A 104 15.77 3.51 -20.00
CA ALA A 104 14.94 2.69 -20.89
C ALA A 104 14.94 3.25 -22.32
N ASN A 105 14.83 4.57 -22.49
CA ASN A 105 14.80 5.17 -23.83
C ASN A 105 16.12 4.95 -24.58
N MET A 106 17.26 4.96 -23.86
CA MET A 106 18.61 4.72 -24.41
C MET A 106 18.77 3.33 -25.02
N VAL A 107 17.98 2.34 -24.60
CA VAL A 107 18.02 0.97 -25.13
C VAL A 107 16.90 0.74 -26.13
N VAL A 108 15.69 1.20 -25.82
CA VAL A 108 14.50 0.96 -26.65
C VAL A 108 14.60 1.70 -27.99
N ALA A 109 15.10 2.93 -28.02
CA ALA A 109 15.17 3.70 -29.25
C ALA A 109 16.14 3.10 -30.30
N PRO A 110 17.40 2.72 -29.95
CA PRO A 110 18.31 2.07 -30.90
C PRO A 110 17.81 0.71 -31.39
N VAL A 111 17.24 -0.10 -30.49
CA VAL A 111 16.67 -1.41 -30.85
C VAL A 111 15.48 -1.23 -31.78
N GLY A 112 14.57 -0.31 -31.46
CA GLY A 112 13.42 0.02 -32.31
C GLY A 112 13.85 0.50 -33.69
N ALA A 113 14.81 1.43 -33.75
CA ALA A 113 15.34 1.94 -35.01
C ALA A 113 16.01 0.85 -35.86
N PHE A 114 16.74 -0.07 -35.24
CA PHE A 114 17.31 -1.23 -35.94
C PHE A 114 16.22 -2.04 -36.64
N PHE A 115 15.16 -2.41 -35.90
CA PHE A 115 14.07 -3.20 -36.47
C PHE A 115 13.31 -2.45 -37.55
N VAL A 116 13.03 -1.15 -37.36
CA VAL A 116 12.36 -0.31 -38.35
C VAL A 116 13.19 -0.21 -39.63
N ALA A 117 14.49 0.10 -39.53
CA ALA A 117 15.39 0.18 -40.68
C ALA A 117 15.60 -1.17 -41.36
N PHE A 118 15.68 -2.27 -40.58
CA PHE A 118 15.77 -3.62 -41.11
C PHE A 118 14.51 -4.01 -41.89
N LEU A 119 13.32 -3.75 -41.34
CA LEU A 119 12.05 -4.00 -42.04
C LEU A 119 11.93 -3.14 -43.31
N ALA A 120 12.28 -1.87 -43.24
CA ALA A 120 12.26 -0.97 -44.40
C ALA A 120 13.22 -1.44 -45.50
N SER A 121 14.41 -1.93 -45.12
CA SER A 121 15.38 -2.46 -46.08
C SER A 121 14.95 -3.76 -46.77
N ARG A 122 13.91 -4.44 -46.25
CA ARG A 122 13.41 -5.70 -46.82
C ARG A 122 12.87 -5.53 -48.24
N THR A 123 12.33 -4.36 -48.56
CA THR A 123 11.77 -4.05 -49.89
C THR A 123 12.82 -3.55 -50.87
N LEU A 124 13.96 -3.04 -50.39
CA LEU A 124 14.99 -2.38 -51.20
C LEU A 124 16.17 -3.29 -51.52
N VAL A 125 16.51 -4.22 -50.62
CA VAL A 125 17.72 -5.03 -50.74
C VAL A 125 17.39 -6.50 -50.52
N GLU A 126 17.87 -7.39 -51.40
CA GLU A 126 17.66 -8.84 -51.28
C GLU A 126 18.66 -9.51 -50.33
N LYS A 127 19.90 -9.02 -50.31
CA LYS A 127 20.99 -9.58 -49.50
C LYS A 127 20.77 -9.31 -48.01
N GLN A 128 20.73 -10.38 -47.22
CA GLN A 128 20.54 -10.31 -45.77
C GLN A 128 21.63 -9.50 -45.06
N SER A 129 22.90 -9.66 -45.45
CA SER A 129 24.03 -8.93 -44.85
C SER A 129 23.88 -7.41 -45.01
N SER A 130 23.38 -6.95 -46.15
CA SER A 130 23.15 -5.53 -46.42
C SER A 130 21.98 -4.97 -45.60
N ARG A 131 20.93 -5.76 -45.37
CA ARG A 131 19.82 -5.37 -44.48
C ARG A 131 20.28 -5.17 -43.04
N ILE A 132 21.13 -6.08 -42.55
CA ILE A 132 21.73 -5.96 -41.21
C ILE A 132 22.61 -4.70 -41.13
N ALA A 133 23.42 -4.43 -42.16
CA ALA A 133 24.24 -3.22 -42.22
C ALA A 133 23.40 -1.93 -42.20
N ILE A 134 22.27 -1.90 -42.93
CA ILE A 134 21.33 -0.77 -42.93
C ILE A 134 20.65 -0.63 -41.56
N GLY A 135 20.21 -1.74 -40.96
CA GLY A 135 19.66 -1.74 -39.60
C GLY A 135 20.64 -1.18 -38.57
N LEU A 136 21.90 -1.63 -38.64
CA LEU A 136 22.97 -1.18 -37.76
C LEU A 136 23.28 0.31 -37.98
N GLY A 137 23.33 0.76 -39.24
CA GLY A 137 23.48 2.19 -39.57
C GLY A 137 22.34 3.04 -39.01
N GLY A 138 21.10 2.56 -39.09
CA GLY A 138 19.93 3.22 -38.50
C GLY A 138 20.00 3.29 -36.98
N ALA A 139 20.44 2.22 -36.31
CA ALA A 139 20.64 2.20 -34.86
C ALA A 139 21.72 3.19 -34.40
N ILE A 140 22.82 3.31 -35.15
CA ILE A 140 23.88 4.29 -34.87
C ILE A 140 23.37 5.72 -35.09
N ALA A 141 22.63 5.97 -36.17
CA ALA A 141 22.07 7.30 -36.46
C ALA A 141 21.11 7.75 -35.36
N ILE A 142 20.21 6.87 -34.88
CA ILE A 142 19.30 7.24 -33.79
C ILE A 142 20.05 7.47 -32.49
N LEU A 143 21.15 6.75 -32.21
CA LEU A 143 21.98 6.99 -31.03
C LEU A 143 22.56 8.41 -31.00
N PHE A 144 23.00 8.93 -32.16
CA PHE A 144 23.47 10.32 -32.24
C PHE A 144 22.36 11.32 -31.98
N ILE A 145 21.17 11.10 -32.56
CA ILE A 145 20.00 11.95 -32.34
C ILE A 145 19.60 11.93 -30.86
N GLU A 146 19.53 10.73 -30.26
CA GLU A 146 19.18 10.51 -28.86
C GLU A 146 20.19 11.18 -27.92
N MET A 147 21.48 11.13 -28.23
CA MET A 147 22.53 11.82 -27.47
C MET A 147 22.35 13.34 -27.49
N ILE A 148 22.06 13.91 -28.67
CA ILE A 148 21.83 15.36 -28.79
C ILE A 148 20.57 15.78 -28.02
N LEU A 149 19.47 15.02 -28.16
CA LEU A 149 18.23 15.25 -27.43
C LEU A 149 18.43 15.12 -25.91
N TYR A 150 19.22 14.13 -25.48
CA TYR A 150 19.57 13.94 -24.09
C TYR A 150 20.33 15.14 -23.53
N ILE A 151 21.33 15.64 -24.25
CA ILE A 151 22.10 16.83 -23.86
C ILE A 151 21.17 18.05 -23.77
N ALA A 152 20.34 18.31 -24.77
CA ALA A 152 19.38 19.42 -24.77
C ALA A 152 18.39 19.34 -23.59
N ARG A 153 17.92 18.13 -23.28
CA ARG A 153 17.05 17.87 -22.11
C ARG A 153 17.80 18.03 -20.79
N ALA A 154 19.06 17.61 -20.71
CA ALA A 154 19.89 17.77 -19.52
C ALA A 154 20.10 19.27 -19.21
N TYR A 155 20.40 20.08 -20.23
CA TYR A 155 20.56 21.53 -20.07
C TYR A 155 19.28 22.23 -19.60
N THR A 156 18.11 21.84 -20.11
CA THR A 156 16.83 22.41 -19.66
C THR A 156 16.48 21.99 -18.23
N LEU A 157 16.85 20.78 -17.80
CA LEU A 157 16.67 20.34 -16.41
C LEU A 157 17.58 21.10 -15.44
N GLU A 158 18.79 21.47 -15.85
CA GLU A 158 19.70 22.26 -15.02
C GLU A 158 19.23 23.70 -14.82
N THR A 159 18.65 24.33 -15.85
CA THR A 159 18.07 25.67 -15.73
C THR A 159 16.77 25.69 -14.90
N LEU A 160 16.04 24.58 -14.87
CA LEU A 160 14.79 24.43 -14.11
C LEU A 160 14.97 23.96 -12.66
N LYS A 161 16.18 23.60 -12.19
CA LYS A 161 16.40 23.37 -10.76
C LYS A 161 16.42 24.72 -10.02
N PRO A 162 15.34 25.13 -9.31
CA PRO A 162 15.37 26.38 -8.59
C PRO A 162 16.45 26.29 -7.51
N LYS A 163 17.28 27.32 -7.45
CA LYS A 163 18.35 27.60 -6.48
C LYS A 163 17.84 27.58 -5.02
N LYS A 164 17.37 26.44 -4.52
CA LYS A 164 16.74 26.24 -3.20
C LYS A 164 17.77 25.88 -2.10
N ILE A 165 18.99 26.42 -2.18
CA ILE A 165 20.00 26.21 -1.13
C ILE A 165 20.43 27.52 -0.43
N ARG A 166 19.99 28.71 -0.87
CA ARG A 166 20.46 29.98 -0.27
C ARG A 166 19.53 30.67 0.74
N ALA A 167 18.43 30.05 1.17
CA ALA A 167 17.45 30.69 2.07
C ALA A 167 17.32 30.03 3.47
N LYS A 168 18.36 29.36 3.97
CA LYS A 168 18.39 28.86 5.37
C LYS A 168 19.76 29.08 6.04
N ARG A 169 20.27 30.30 5.91
CA ARG A 169 21.31 30.87 6.79
C ARG A 169 21.00 32.35 7.00
N ARG A 170 19.97 32.64 7.79
CA ARG A 170 19.87 33.79 8.68
C ARG A 170 18.94 33.40 9.82
#